data_AF-A0A927JEP5-F1
#
_entry.id   AF-A0A927JEP5-F1
#
_cell.length_a   1.000
_cell.length_b   1.000
_cell.length_c   1.000
_cell.angle_alpha   90.00
_cell.angle_beta   90.00
_cell.angle_gamma   90.00
#
_symmetry.space_group_name_H-M   'P 1'
#
loop_
_entity.id
_entity.type
_entity.pdbx_description
1 polymer ?
#
loop_
_entity_poly.entity_id
_entity_poly.type
_entity_poly.pdbx_seq_one_letter_code
_entity_poly.pdbx_strand_id
1 'polypeptide(L)' 'MAPRDGGPLGGEQRFSVYTGAELASDAAIPTAAQLGLEPPRYCGQCGRRMIVQIDPVGWWAQCSRHGRIHSNEIAGYR' A
#
# COMPACT_ATOMS: atom_id res chain seq x y z
N MET A 1 15.59 0.63 -12.93
CA MET A 1 15.13 -0.79 -12.90
C MET A 1 13.65 -0.75 -12.58
N ALA A 2 12.78 -0.98 -13.56
CA ALA A 2 11.33 -1.01 -13.33
C ALA A 2 11.01 -2.14 -12.35
N PRO A 3 10.10 -1.95 -11.38
CA PRO A 3 9.75 -3.00 -10.43
C PRO A 3 9.18 -4.20 -11.20
N ARG A 4 9.74 -5.38 -10.95
CA ARG A 4 9.42 -6.62 -11.70
C ARG A 4 8.00 -7.12 -11.43
N ASP A 5 7.31 -6.51 -10.45
CA ASP A 5 6.11 -7.06 -9.82
C ASP A 5 4.92 -6.05 -9.78
N GLY A 6 4.90 -5.03 -10.63
CA GLY A 6 3.77 -4.10 -10.75
C GLY A 6 3.59 -3.12 -9.57
N GLY A 7 4.61 -2.92 -8.75
CA GLY A 7 4.57 -2.04 -7.59
C GLY A 7 4.23 -2.77 -6.29
N PRO A 8 4.24 -2.07 -5.13
CA PRO A 8 3.98 -2.67 -3.82
C PRO A 8 2.63 -3.39 -3.67
N LEU A 9 1.69 -3.12 -4.58
CA LEU A 9 0.33 -3.70 -4.64
C LEU A 9 0.08 -4.52 -5.93
N GLY A 10 1.09 -4.74 -6.77
CA GLY A 10 0.92 -5.38 -8.08
C GLY A 10 1.05 -6.90 -8.11
N GLY A 11 1.67 -7.52 -7.09
CA GLY A 11 1.84 -8.98 -6.98
C GLY A 11 1.02 -9.63 -5.87
N GLU A 12 1.40 -10.85 -5.48
CA GLU A 12 0.72 -11.59 -4.40
C GLU A 12 0.78 -10.82 -3.08
N GLN A 13 -0.40 -10.52 -2.52
CA GLN A 13 -0.52 -9.84 -1.24
C GLN A 13 -0.49 -10.84 -0.11
N ARG A 14 0.47 -10.68 0.80
CA ARG A 14 0.64 -11.50 2.00
C ARG A 14 0.49 -10.69 3.28
N PHE A 15 0.59 -9.36 3.18
CA PHE A 15 0.53 -8.45 4.30
C PHE A 15 -0.57 -7.41 4.11
N SER A 16 -1.20 -7.00 5.21
CA SER A 16 -2.10 -5.86 5.26
C SER A 16 -1.34 -4.57 4.98
N VAL A 17 -1.85 -3.76 4.07
CA VAL A 17 -1.23 -2.50 3.64
C VAL A 17 -1.35 -1.39 4.69
N TYR A 18 -2.20 -1.58 5.70
CA TYR A 18 -2.47 -0.58 6.75
C TYR A 18 -1.77 -0.92 8.07
N THR A 19 -1.60 -2.19 8.37
CA THR A 19 -1.03 -2.64 9.66
C THR A 19 0.33 -3.31 9.51
N GLY A 20 0.67 -3.83 8.32
CA GLY A 20 1.87 -4.63 8.08
C GLY A 20 1.81 -6.05 8.63
N ALA A 21 0.69 -6.45 9.24
CA ALA A 21 0.45 -7.83 9.69
C ALA A 21 0.21 -8.76 8.50
N GLU A 22 0.47 -10.06 8.65
CA GLU A 22 0.09 -11.04 7.63
C GLU A 22 -1.42 -11.09 7.44
N LEU A 23 -1.89 -11.28 6.20
CA LEU A 23 -3.33 -11.31 5.89
C LEU A 23 -4.06 -12.50 6.55
N ALA A 24 -3.33 -13.56 6.92
CA ALA A 24 -3.87 -14.67 7.69
C ALA A 24 -4.07 -14.34 9.18
N SER A 25 -3.62 -13.16 9.65
CA SER A 25 -3.78 -12.72 11.03
C SER A 25 -5.11 -11.99 11.23
N ASP A 26 -5.73 -12.14 12.41
CA ASP A 26 -6.93 -11.39 12.82
C ASP A 26 -6.61 -9.93 13.25
N ALA A 27 -5.65 -9.29 12.59
CA ALA A 27 -5.28 -7.92 12.89
C ALA A 27 -6.38 -6.97 12.39
N ALA A 28 -7.00 -6.24 13.33
CA ALA A 28 -8.02 -5.26 13.00
C ALA A 28 -7.49 -4.16 12.06
N ILE A 29 -8.24 -3.88 10.99
CA ILE A 29 -7.94 -2.77 10.08
C ILE A 29 -8.41 -1.46 10.76
N PRO A 30 -7.58 -0.40 10.82
CA PRO A 30 -7.99 0.88 11.39
C PRO A 30 -9.22 1.48 10.69
N THR A 31 -10.11 2.12 11.45
CA THR A 31 -11.35 2.73 10.89
C THR A 31 -11.07 3.70 9.75
N ALA A 32 -10.03 4.53 9.84
CA ALA A 32 -9.66 5.47 8.78
C ALA A 32 -9.35 4.76 7.45
N ALA A 33 -8.70 3.60 7.51
CA ALA A 33 -8.41 2.78 6.34
C ALA A 33 -9.68 2.12 5.77
N GLN A 34 -10.59 1.66 6.63
CA GLN A 34 -11.91 1.15 6.20
C GLN A 34 -12.74 2.22 5.48
N LEU A 35 -12.58 3.48 5.88
CA LEU A 35 -13.22 4.65 5.24
C LEU A 35 -12.46 5.17 4.00
N GLY A 36 -11.34 4.55 3.61
CA GLY A 36 -10.52 5.00 2.47
C GLY A 36 -9.78 6.32 2.70
N LEU A 37 -9.68 6.81 3.94
CA LEU A 37 -9.05 8.08 4.30
C LEU A 37 -7.54 7.99 4.49
N GLU A 38 -6.98 6.78 4.44
CA GLU A 38 -5.57 6.55 4.70
C GLU A 38 -4.88 5.90 3.49
N PRO A 39 -3.75 6.45 3.03
CA PRO A 39 -2.91 5.77 2.04
C PRO A 39 -2.25 4.51 2.64
N PRO A 40 -1.93 3.49 1.81
CA PRO A 40 -1.23 2.30 2.25
C PRO A 40 0.14 2.66 2.83
N ARG A 41 0.41 2.17 4.05
CA ARG A 41 1.67 2.43 4.79
C ARG A 41 2.66 1.29 4.69
N TYR A 42 2.21 0.11 4.30
CA TYR A 42 3.01 -1.11 4.22
C TYR A 42 2.87 -1.75 2.84
N CYS A 43 3.96 -2.31 2.35
CA CYS A 43 3.95 -3.07 1.10
C CYS A 43 3.21 -4.39 1.31
N GLY A 44 2.15 -4.64 0.55
CA GLY A 44 1.36 -5.87 0.70
C GLY A 44 2.12 -7.14 0.32
N GLN A 45 3.20 -7.04 -0.46
CA GLN A 45 4.02 -8.20 -0.85
C GLN A 45 5.08 -8.60 0.19
N CYS A 46 5.74 -7.66 0.86
CA CYS A 46 6.83 -7.96 1.82
C CYS A 46 6.70 -7.37 3.22
N GLY A 47 5.60 -6.68 3.54
CA GLY A 47 5.32 -6.15 4.87
C GLY A 47 6.20 -4.97 5.30
N ARG A 48 7.13 -4.50 4.44
CA ARG A 48 7.97 -3.34 4.76
C ARG A 48 7.14 -2.07 4.81
N ARG A 49 7.39 -1.25 5.85
CA ARG A 49 6.87 0.11 5.92
C ARG A 49 7.38 0.92 4.73
N MET A 50 6.47 1.57 4.03
CA MET A 50 6.73 2.39 2.85
C MET A 50 6.97 3.84 3.26
N ILE A 51 7.65 4.57 2.37
CA ILE A 51 7.59 6.04 2.38
C ILE A 51 6.31 6.43 1.68
N VAL A 52 5.52 7.29 2.32
CA VAL A 52 4.28 7.82 1.76
C VAL A 52 4.41 9.34 1.70
N GLN A 53 4.05 9.92 0.56
CA GLN A 53 3.90 11.36 0.40
C GLN A 53 2.49 11.66 -0.08
N ILE A 54 1.84 12.60 0.60
CA ILE A 54 0.54 13.14 0.22
C ILE A 54 0.77 14.43 -0.57
N ASP A 55 -0.02 14.62 -1.62
CA ASP A 55 -0.09 15.83 -2.43
C ASP A 55 -1.56 16.31 -2.53
N PRO A 56 -1.84 17.53 -3.05
CA PRO A 56 -3.20 18.07 -3.04
C PRO A 56 -4.23 17.28 -3.84
N VAL A 57 -3.82 16.41 -4.77
CA VAL A 57 -4.71 15.65 -5.65
C VAL A 57 -4.58 14.14 -5.46
N GLY A 58 -3.79 13.71 -4.47
CA GLY A 58 -3.16 12.41 -4.57
C GLY A 58 -2.26 12.03 -3.41
N TRP A 59 -1.66 10.87 -3.59
CA TRP A 59 -0.48 10.45 -2.86
C TRP A 59 0.30 9.45 -3.70
N TRP A 60 1.56 9.26 -3.34
CA TRP A 60 2.37 8.12 -3.78
C TRP A 60 2.98 7.39 -2.60
N ALA A 61 3.20 6.09 -2.77
CA ALA A 61 3.82 5.23 -1.77
C ALA A 61 4.94 4.37 -2.38
N GLN A 62 6.07 4.29 -1.69
CA GLN A 62 7.28 3.61 -2.17
C GLN A 62 7.75 2.53 -1.20
N CYS A 63 7.82 1.29 -1.70
CA CYS A 63 8.59 0.22 -1.09
C CYS A 63 10.04 0.26 -1.62
N SER A 64 11.01 0.06 -0.74
CA SER A 64 12.42 -0.02 -1.14
C SER A 64 12.75 -1.23 -2.02
N ARG A 65 11.91 -2.28 -2.02
CA ARG A 65 12.09 -3.49 -2.85
C ARG A 65 11.20 -3.53 -4.08
N HIS A 66 9.91 -3.22 -3.92
CA HIS A 66 8.91 -3.47 -4.96
C HIS A 66 8.47 -2.22 -5.71
N GLY A 67 9.13 -1.08 -5.52
CA GLY A 67 8.87 0.12 -6.30
C GLY A 67 7.78 1.02 -5.71
N ARG A 68 7.22 1.86 -6.58
CA ARG A 68 6.27 2.93 -6.23
C ARG A 68 4.90 2.62 -6.81
N ILE A 69 3.87 3.14 -6.15
CA ILE A 69 2.51 3.28 -6.68
C ILE A 69 1.99 4.69 -6.44
N HIS A 70 1.06 5.10 -7.30
CA HIS A 70 0.30 6.34 -7.19
C HIS A 70 -1.17 6.04 -6.94
N SER A 71 -1.83 6.95 -6.21
CA SER A 71 -3.26 6.85 -5.89
C SER A 71 -4.18 6.62 -7.11
N ASN A 72 -3.86 7.19 -8.28
CA ASN A 72 -4.63 7.03 -9.51
C ASN A 72 -4.45 5.67 -10.22
N GLU A 73 -3.51 4.83 -9.78
CA GLU A 73 -3.26 3.49 -10.34
C GLU A 73 -4.12 2.40 -9.65
N ILE A 74 -4.86 2.78 -8.60
CA ILE A 74 -5.61 1.87 -7.74
C ILE A 74 -7.11 2.09 -7.95
N ALA A 75 -7.85 1.01 -8.15
CA ALA A 75 -9.29 1.08 -8.34
C ALA A 75 -9.98 1.70 -7.11
N GLY A 76 -10.76 2.77 -7.32
CA GLY A 76 -11.54 3.43 -6.26
C GLY A 76 -11.01 4.79 -5.80
N TYR A 77 -9.88 5.28 -6.32
CA TYR A 77 -9.42 6.65 -6.07
C TYR A 77 -10.05 7.63 -7.07
N ARG A 78 -11.31 8.02 -6.81
CA ARG A 78 -11.96 9.19 -7.40
C ARG A 78 -12.69 9.96 -6.32
#